data_AF-A0A3A3YV63-F1
#
_entry.id   AF-A0A3A3YV63-F1
#
_cell.length_a   1.000
_cell.length_b   1.000
_cell.length_c   1.000
_cell.angle_alpha   90.00
_cell.angle_beta   90.00
_cell.angle_gamma   90.00
#
_symmetry.space_group_name_H-M   'P 1'
#
loop_
_entity.id
_entity.type
_entity.pdbx_description
1 polymer ?
#
loop_
_entity_poly.entity_id
_entity_poly.type
_entity_poly.pdbx_seq_one_letter_code
_entity_poly.pdbx_strand_id
1 'polypeptide(L)' 'MVEVVESSPRGRPVSWAVVAVVIVGFIVGGLGLILGPTWWLFWVGVVLSVGGIVVGWATGMMEDVH' A
#
# COMPACT_ATOMS: atom_id res chain seq x y z
N MET A 1 -32.29 1.45 -25.74
CA MET A 1 -30.86 1.82 -25.66
C MET A 1 -30.59 2.15 -24.21
N VAL A 2 -30.20 1.15 -23.42
CA VAL A 2 -29.84 1.33 -22.00
C VAL A 2 -28.43 1.89 -22.00
N GLU A 3 -28.24 3.08 -21.45
CA GLU A 3 -26.89 3.57 -21.15
C GLU A 3 -26.30 2.64 -20.09
N VAL A 4 -25.37 1.78 -20.50
CA VAL A 4 -24.49 1.09 -19.57
C VAL A 4 -23.57 2.18 -19.03
N VAL A 5 -23.91 2.70 -17.85
CA VAL A 5 -22.94 3.48 -17.07
C VAL A 5 -21.80 2.51 -16.75
N GLU A 6 -20.72 2.62 -17.52
CA GLU A 6 -19.52 1.82 -17.30
C GLU A 6 -18.93 2.27 -15.96
N SER A 7 -19.18 1.49 -14.91
CA SER A 7 -18.61 1.72 -13.59
C SER A 7 -17.10 1.55 -13.73
N SER A 8 -16.39 2.67 -13.89
CA SER A 8 -14.93 2.74 -13.96
C SER A 8 -14.36 1.81 -12.88
N PRO A 9 -13.56 0.77 -13.22
CA PRO A 9 -12.95 -0.18 -12.27
C PRO A 9 -11.88 0.47 -11.38
N ARG A 10 -12.02 1.75 -11.09
CA ARG A 10 -11.07 2.57 -10.35
C ARG A 10 -11.09 2.03 -8.93
N GLY A 11 -10.17 1.10 -8.66
CA GLY A 11 -9.96 0.51 -7.35
C GLY A 11 -10.04 1.63 -6.32
N ARG A 12 -10.84 1.40 -5.28
CA ARG A 12 -11.24 2.44 -4.32
C ARG A 12 -10.04 3.31 -3.96
N PRO A 13 -10.16 4.66 -3.89
CA PRO A 13 -9.03 5.55 -3.58
C PRO A 13 -8.24 5.14 -2.32
N VAL A 14 -8.92 4.48 -1.38
CA VAL A 14 -8.35 3.86 -0.17
C VAL A 14 -7.32 2.77 -0.49
N SER A 15 -7.58 1.91 -1.49
CA SER A 15 -6.64 0.87 -1.93
C SER A 15 -5.35 1.49 -2.46
N TRP A 16 -5.43 2.55 -3.25
CA TRP A 16 -4.26 3.30 -3.73
C TRP A 16 -3.46 3.96 -2.60
N ALA A 17 -4.14 4.48 -1.57
CA ALA A 17 -3.47 5.04 -0.39
C ALA A 17 -2.67 3.96 0.36
N VAL A 18 -3.26 2.78 0.55
CA VAL A 18 -2.58 1.63 1.16
C VAL A 18 -1.35 1.21 0.33
N VAL A 19 -1.51 1.08 -0.98
CA VAL A 19 -0.42 0.71 -1.90
C VAL A 19 0.72 1.72 -1.82
N ALA A 20 0.41 3.03 -1.82
CA ALA A 20 1.42 4.08 -1.70
C ALA A 20 2.21 3.98 -0.39
N VAL A 21 1.54 3.72 0.74
CA VAL A 21 2.21 3.53 2.04
C VAL A 21 3.16 2.34 2.01
N VAL A 22 2.75 1.22 1.43
CA VAL A 22 3.60 0.02 1.32
C VAL A 22 4.81 0.28 0.42
N ILE A 23 4.62 0.95 -0.73
CA ILE A 23 5.73 1.32 -1.62
C ILE A 23 6.73 2.22 -0.91
N VAL A 24 6.26 3.24 -0.20
CA VAL A 24 7.14 4.15 0.57
C VAL A 24 7.90 3.38 1.65
N GLY A 25 7.22 2.51 2.41
CA GLY A 25 7.86 1.66 3.41
C GLY A 25 8.96 0.79 2.81
N PHE A 26 8.71 0.19 1.64
CA PHE A 26 9.68 -0.67 0.96
C PHE A 26 10.90 0.11 0.47
N ILE A 27 10.69 1.28 -0.13
CA ILE A 27 11.79 2.16 -0.59
C ILE A 27 12.64 2.62 0.60
N VAL A 28 12.01 3.08 1.69
CA VAL A 28 12.72 3.52 2.90
C VAL A 28 13.50 2.37 3.52
N GLY A 29 12.90 1.17 3.59
CA GLY A 29 13.57 -0.02 4.10
C GLY A 29 14.76 -0.44 3.23
N GLY A 30 14.60 -0.46 1.91
CA GLY A 30 15.65 -0.77 0.95
C GLY A 30 16.81 0.23 0.99
N LEU A 31 16.51 1.52 1.11
CA LEU A 31 17.52 2.56 1.32
C LEU A 31 18.27 2.36 2.64
N GLY A 32 17.58 1.94 3.70
CA GLY A 32 18.20 1.60 4.99
C GLY A 32 19.19 0.43 4.92
N LEU A 33 19.05 -0.47 3.94
CA LEU A 33 20.01 -1.57 3.70
C LEU A 33 21.23 -1.12 2.89
N ILE A 34 21.07 -0.13 2.00
CA ILE A 34 22.14 0.34 1.10
C ILE A 34 22.98 1.42 1.80
N LEU A 35 22.35 2.26 2.61
CA LEU A 35 22.98 3.43 3.23
C LEU A 35 23.62 3.08 4.58
N GLY A 36 24.78 2.42 4.58
CA GLY A 36 25.65 2.29 5.77
C GLY A 36 24.94 1.82 7.07
N PRO A 37 25.37 2.23 8.27
CA PRO A 37 24.76 1.81 9.56
C PRO A 37 23.43 2.53 9.83
N THR A 38 22.48 2.47 8.89
CA THR A 38 21.12 3.01 9.06
C THR A 38 20.10 1.90 9.33
N TRP A 39 20.47 0.96 10.20
CA TRP A 39 19.60 -0.18 10.55
C TRP A 39 18.25 0.25 11.15
N TRP A 40 18.18 1.42 11.77
CA TRP A 40 16.91 1.97 12.25
C TRP A 40 15.96 2.34 11.10
N LEU A 41 16.46 2.85 9.97
CA LEU A 41 15.67 3.18 8.77
C LEU A 41 15.10 1.92 8.13
N PHE A 42 15.88 0.83 8.13
CA PHE A 42 15.38 -0.47 7.70
C PHE A 42 14.14 -0.90 8.50
N TRP A 43 14.22 -0.86 9.84
CA TRP A 43 13.10 -1.23 10.70
C TRP A 43 11.88 -0.32 10.54
N VAL A 44 12.09 0.99 10.34
CA VAL A 44 10.99 1.93 10.01
C VAL A 44 10.30 1.52 8.71
N GLY A 45 11.07 1.19 7.66
CA GLY A 45 10.52 0.71 6.41
C GLY A 45 9.73 -0.59 6.55
N VAL A 46 10.22 -1.53 7.38
CA VAL A 46 9.52 -2.79 7.70
C VAL A 46 8.17 -2.51 8.37
N VAL A 47 8.14 -1.65 9.40
CA VAL A 47 6.90 -1.31 10.11
C VAL A 47 5.90 -0.63 9.18
N LEU A 48 6.36 0.29 8.32
CA LEU A 48 5.49 0.96 7.34
C LEU A 48 4.91 -0.02 6.31
N SER A 49 5.72 -0.95 5.80
CA SER A 49 5.30 -1.93 4.80
C SER A 49 4.31 -2.94 5.39
N VAL A 50 4.65 -3.54 6.53
CA VAL A 50 3.80 -4.52 7.20
C VAL A 50 2.54 -3.87 7.75
N GLY A 51 2.66 -2.67 8.35
CA GLY A 51 1.53 -1.90 8.83
C GLY A 51 0.56 -1.51 7.71
N GLY A 52 1.08 -1.07 6.56
CA GLY A 52 0.27 -0.79 5.37
C GLY A 52 -0.50 -2.01 4.90
N ILE A 53 0.14 -3.20 4.85
CA ILE A 53 -0.52 -4.46 4.49
C ILE A 53 -1.65 -4.79 5.48
N VAL A 54 -1.40 -4.68 6.79
CA VAL A 54 -2.40 -4.96 7.83
C VAL A 54 -3.59 -4.01 7.74
N VAL A 55 -3.34 -2.71 7.50
CA VAL A 55 -4.40 -1.70 7.31
C VAL A 55 -5.20 -1.97 6.03
N GLY A 56 -4.54 -2.37 4.93
CA GLY A 56 -5.20 -2.79 3.69
C GLY A 56 -6.13 -3.98 3.89
N TRP A 57 -5.67 -4.96 4.67
CA TRP A 57 -6.47 -6.11 5.05
C TRP A 57 -7.69 -5.70 5.90
N ALA A 58 -7.48 -4.85 6.91
CA ALA A 58 -8.55 -4.38 7.80
C ALA A 58 -9.60 -3.48 7.11
N THR A 59 -9.25 -2.81 6.02
CA THR A 59 -10.14 -1.90 5.28
C THR A 59 -10.90 -2.57 4.14
N GLY A 60 -10.79 -3.89 4.00
CA GLY A 60 -11.54 -4.64 2.98
C GLY A 60 -11.08 -4.32 1.56
N MET A 61 -9.79 -4.09 1.31
CA MET A 61 -9.30 -3.88 -0.07
C MET A 61 -9.66 -5.05 -1.00
N MET A 62 -9.86 -6.25 -0.45
CA MET A 62 -10.23 -7.46 -1.19
C MET A 62 -11.75 -7.60 -1.42
N GLU A 63 -12.57 -6.70 -0.87
CA GLU A 63 -14.03 -6.72 -1.04
C GLU A 63 -14.48 -6.01 -2.34
N ASP A 64 -13.55 -5.50 -3.14
CA ASP A 64 -13.79 -4.74 -4.39
C ASP A 64 -14.32 -5.59 -5.57
N VAL A 65 -14.84 -6.80 -5.31
CA VAL A 65 -15.25 -7.78 -6.34
C VAL A 65 -16.59 -8.48 -6.07
N HIS A 66 -17.47 -7.91 -5.25
CA HIS A 66 -18.84 -8.42 -5.08
C HIS A 66 -19.92 -7.38 -5.32
#